data_AF-A0A3D9UFS2-F1
#
_entry.id   AF-A0A3D9UFS2-F1
#
_cell.length_a   1.000
_cell.length_b   1.000
_cell.length_c   1.000
_cell.angle_alpha   90.00
_cell.angle_beta   90.00
_cell.angle_gamma   90.00
#
_symmetry.space_group_name_H-M   'P 1'
#
loop_
_entity.id
_entity.type
_entity.pdbx_description
1 polymer ?
#
loop_
_entity_poly.entity_id
_entity_poly.type
_entity_poly.pdbx_seq_one_letter_code
_entity_poly.pdbx_strand_id
1 'polypeptide(L)'
;MGKFFKGNHRVNDLSKLKDKNLEPNMLRGEIDGFLKSKYKKDGTDPKSYSISGASVTVDGKKEYYLSVIGDAWSGTSPNVVNINGVNFNVIREDSGSIPSAPNGKQTNFNHAEQKLFSHFQDNFQGKKVDINMSIQNTSATSPGMCAGCKPNSKVFADQNKDFIINIFEGTIGRKTLNI
;
A
#
# COMPACT_ATOMS: atom_id res chain seq x y z
N MET A 1 -35.78 10.24 -8.86
CA MET A 1 -34.70 9.35 -9.37
C MET A 1 -33.35 9.92 -8.93
N GLY A 2 -32.81 9.45 -7.80
CA GLY A 2 -31.62 10.03 -7.18
C GLY A 2 -30.33 9.55 -7.85
N LYS A 3 -29.61 10.45 -8.53
CA LYS A 3 -28.23 10.25 -8.95
C LYS A 3 -27.31 10.28 -7.73
N PHE A 4 -26.91 9.12 -7.21
CA PHE A 4 -25.72 9.00 -6.35
C PHE A 4 -24.99 7.68 -6.60
N PHE A 5 -24.25 7.60 -7.70
CA PHE A 5 -23.02 6.79 -7.71
C PHE A 5 -21.86 7.72 -7.37
N LYS A 6 -21.52 7.82 -6.07
CA LYS A 6 -20.18 8.28 -5.65
C LYS A 6 -19.29 7.06 -5.88
N GLY A 7 -18.39 7.12 -6.87
CA GLY A 7 -17.63 5.97 -7.38
C GLY A 7 -16.94 5.11 -6.30
N ASN A 8 -16.55 3.90 -6.72
CA ASN A 8 -15.99 2.85 -5.88
C ASN A 8 -14.49 3.05 -5.52
N HIS A 9 -13.92 4.19 -5.91
CA HIS A 9 -12.51 4.53 -5.73
C HIS A 9 -12.35 5.95 -5.20
N ARG A 10 -11.56 6.10 -4.14
CA ARG A 10 -11.28 7.38 -3.49
C ARG A 10 -9.82 7.46 -3.11
N VAL A 11 -9.17 8.55 -3.51
CA VAL A 11 -7.81 8.88 -3.08
C VAL A 11 -7.90 10.09 -2.15
N ASN A 12 -7.32 9.95 -0.97
CA ASN A 12 -7.39 10.91 0.12
C ASN A 12 -5.99 11.23 0.64
N ASP A 13 -5.86 12.38 1.28
CA ASP A 13 -4.66 12.72 2.05
C ASP A 13 -4.50 11.75 3.23
N LEU A 14 -3.25 11.37 3.53
CA LEU A 14 -2.92 10.48 4.65
C LEU A 14 -3.47 10.96 6.00
N SER A 15 -3.59 12.27 6.23
CA SER A 15 -4.17 12.84 7.46
C SER A 15 -5.62 12.44 7.72
N LYS A 16 -6.34 11.94 6.70
CA LYS A 16 -7.72 11.45 6.83
C LYS A 16 -7.80 9.97 7.22
N LEU A 17 -6.66 9.28 7.30
CA LEU A 17 -6.59 7.89 7.74
C LEU A 17 -7.10 7.80 9.19
N LYS A 18 -8.02 6.87 9.43
CA LYS A 18 -8.58 6.62 10.77
C LYS A 18 -8.12 5.30 11.38
N ASP A 19 -7.75 4.33 10.54
CA ASP A 19 -7.27 3.04 11.01
C ASP A 19 -5.80 3.19 11.44
N LYS A 20 -5.59 3.23 12.76
CA LYS A 20 -4.28 3.39 13.37
C LYS A 20 -3.32 2.25 13.02
N ASN A 21 -3.83 1.06 12.69
CA ASN A 21 -3.01 -0.07 12.30
C ASN A 21 -2.38 0.15 10.91
N LEU A 22 -2.91 1.08 10.11
CA LEU A 22 -2.36 1.41 8.80
C LEU A 22 -1.44 2.62 8.83
N GLU A 23 -1.13 3.21 10.00
CA GLU A 23 -0.25 4.37 10.09
C GLU A 23 1.17 4.07 9.57
N PRO A 24 1.61 4.69 8.45
CA PRO A 24 2.83 4.26 7.77
C PRO A 24 4.10 4.42 8.61
N ASN A 25 4.18 5.46 9.45
CA ASN A 25 5.34 5.66 10.32
C ASN A 25 5.45 4.57 11.39
N MET A 26 4.32 4.12 11.91
CA MET A 26 4.28 2.99 12.84
C MET A 26 4.71 1.71 12.12
N LEU A 27 4.12 1.42 10.96
CA LEU A 27 4.49 0.24 10.17
C LEU A 27 5.99 0.20 9.86
N ARG A 28 6.59 1.32 9.44
CA ARG A 28 8.04 1.41 9.18
C ARG A 28 8.90 1.11 10.40
N GLY A 29 8.52 1.64 11.56
CA GLY A 29 9.25 1.42 12.80
C GLY A 29 9.29 -0.05 13.20
N GLU A 30 8.16 -0.74 13.00
CA GLU A 30 7.95 -2.13 13.41
C GLU A 30 8.54 -3.13 12.43
N ILE A 31 8.67 -2.78 11.13
CA ILE A 31 9.12 -3.74 10.12
C ILE A 31 10.62 -3.77 9.89
N ASP A 32 11.38 -2.84 10.49
CA ASP A 32 12.82 -2.64 10.26
C ASP A 32 13.63 -3.94 10.42
N GLY A 33 13.30 -4.75 11.43
CA GLY A 33 13.95 -6.04 11.68
C GLY A 33 13.79 -7.07 10.55
N PHE A 34 12.74 -6.93 9.73
CA PHE A 34 12.40 -7.87 8.66
C PHE A 34 12.95 -7.47 7.28
N LEU A 35 13.55 -6.29 7.15
CA LEU A 35 14.08 -5.79 5.90
C LEU A 35 15.47 -6.38 5.60
N LYS A 36 15.88 -6.37 4.33
CA LYS A 36 17.29 -6.64 3.97
C LYS A 36 18.18 -5.56 4.57
N SER A 37 19.41 -5.93 4.94
CA SER A 37 20.37 -5.04 5.61
C SER A 37 20.53 -3.66 4.95
N LYS A 38 20.52 -3.59 3.61
CA LYS A 38 20.63 -2.33 2.85
C LYS A 38 19.46 -1.35 3.04
N TYR A 39 18.35 -1.78 3.66
CA TYR A 39 17.16 -0.96 3.93
C TYR A 39 16.90 -0.75 5.44
N LYS A 40 17.70 -1.37 6.31
CA LYS A 40 17.56 -1.23 7.77
C LYS A 40 18.09 0.12 8.23
N LYS A 41 17.40 0.76 9.17
CA LYS A 41 17.74 2.11 9.66
C LYS A 41 19.15 2.22 10.27
N ASP A 42 19.68 1.13 10.80
CA ASP A 42 21.00 1.02 11.43
C ASP A 42 22.12 0.60 10.47
N GLY A 43 21.79 0.37 9.19
CA GLY A 43 22.75 0.05 8.15
C GLY A 43 23.64 1.24 7.78
N THR A 44 24.81 0.94 7.22
CA THR A 44 25.66 1.95 6.58
C THR A 44 25.01 2.42 5.27
N ASP A 45 24.54 3.67 5.24
CA ASP A 45 23.81 4.29 4.13
C ASP A 45 22.49 3.56 3.76
N PRO A 46 21.46 3.64 4.63
CA PRO A 46 20.22 2.90 4.44
C PRO A 46 19.44 3.40 3.23
N LYS A 47 19.14 2.50 2.31
CA LYS A 47 18.29 2.80 1.16
C LYS A 47 16.86 3.06 1.63
N SER A 48 16.26 4.10 1.07
CA SER A 48 14.84 4.37 1.24
C SER A 48 13.99 3.33 0.49
N TYR A 49 12.80 3.02 1.01
CA TYR A 49 11.85 2.08 0.41
C TYR A 49 10.41 2.60 0.56
N SER A 50 9.50 2.33 -0.40
CA SER A 50 8.07 2.59 -0.21
C SER A 50 7.39 1.44 0.52
N ILE A 51 6.31 1.77 1.23
CA ILE A 51 5.50 0.85 2.01
C ILE A 51 4.02 1.11 1.74
N SER A 52 3.23 0.04 1.70
CA SER A 52 1.78 0.13 1.69
C SER A 52 1.19 -0.87 2.67
N GLY A 53 0.28 -0.40 3.53
CA GLY A 53 -0.53 -1.23 4.39
C GLY A 53 -1.98 -1.21 3.92
N ALA A 54 -2.73 -2.27 4.13
CA ALA A 54 -4.15 -2.32 3.82
C ALA A 54 -4.93 -3.09 4.87
N SER A 55 -6.16 -2.63 5.14
CA SER A 55 -7.20 -3.43 5.78
C SER A 55 -8.20 -3.85 4.70
N VAL A 56 -8.49 -5.13 4.61
CA VAL A 56 -9.44 -5.70 3.65
C VAL A 56 -10.56 -6.37 4.43
N THR A 57 -11.81 -6.01 4.15
CA THR A 57 -12.99 -6.64 4.75
C THR A 57 -13.76 -7.38 3.69
N VAL A 58 -13.94 -8.69 3.89
CA VAL A 58 -14.73 -9.59 3.04
C VAL A 58 -15.71 -10.33 3.95
N ASP A 59 -17.00 -10.31 3.62
CA ASP A 59 -18.05 -10.98 4.38
C ASP A 59 -18.02 -10.67 5.90
N GLY A 60 -17.71 -9.42 6.25
CA GLY A 60 -17.61 -8.94 7.63
C GLY A 60 -16.31 -9.31 8.36
N LYS A 61 -15.44 -10.14 7.76
CA LYS A 61 -14.12 -10.47 8.30
C LYS A 61 -13.09 -9.45 7.81
N LYS A 62 -12.43 -8.76 8.75
CA LYS A 62 -11.34 -7.84 8.46
C LYS A 62 -9.98 -8.52 8.62
N GLU A 63 -9.13 -8.34 7.61
CA GLU A 63 -7.74 -8.82 7.58
C GLU A 63 -6.79 -7.68 7.20
N TYR A 64 -5.53 -7.83 7.57
CA TYR A 64 -4.50 -6.82 7.35
C TYR A 64 -3.38 -7.34 6.45
N TYR A 65 -2.92 -6.46 5.56
CA TYR A 65 -1.94 -6.77 4.53
C TYR A 65 -0.86 -5.68 4.49
N LEU A 66 0.36 -6.09 4.17
CA LEU A 66 1.51 -5.20 4.08
C LEU A 66 2.32 -5.54 2.83
N SER A 67 2.89 -4.52 2.19
CA SER A 67 3.85 -4.69 1.09
C SER A 67 4.93 -3.61 1.14
N VAL A 68 6.10 -3.93 0.61
CA VAL A 68 7.23 -2.99 0.42
C VAL A 68 7.74 -3.09 -1.01
N ILE A 69 8.39 -2.04 -1.51
CA ILE A 69 8.92 -2.00 -2.88
C ILE A 69 9.95 -3.10 -3.15
N GLY A 70 9.80 -3.73 -4.33
CA GLY A 70 10.77 -4.65 -4.89
C GLY A 70 11.18 -5.76 -3.93
N ASP A 71 12.48 -5.85 -3.69
CA ASP A 71 13.10 -6.88 -2.87
C ASP A 71 13.44 -6.39 -1.44
N ALA A 72 12.80 -5.32 -0.96
CA ALA A 72 13.15 -4.71 0.32
C ALA A 72 12.91 -5.64 1.53
N TRP A 73 11.87 -6.46 1.46
CA TRP A 73 11.62 -7.52 2.43
C TRP A 73 12.70 -8.61 2.35
N SER A 74 13.24 -9.04 3.49
CA SER A 74 14.23 -10.12 3.49
C SER A 74 13.61 -11.45 3.03
N GLY A 75 14.40 -12.23 2.29
CA GLY A 75 14.04 -13.59 1.87
C GLY A 75 13.71 -14.52 3.05
N THR A 76 14.41 -14.30 4.17
CA THR A 76 14.34 -15.09 5.40
C THR A 76 13.28 -14.58 6.38
N SER A 77 12.65 -13.44 6.10
CA SER A 77 11.60 -12.88 6.95
C SER A 77 10.27 -13.59 6.71
N PRO A 78 9.43 -13.71 7.75
CA PRO A 78 8.15 -14.39 7.62
C PRO A 78 7.20 -13.63 6.67
N ASN A 79 6.21 -14.35 6.16
CA ASN A 79 5.13 -13.77 5.35
C ASN A 79 3.93 -13.31 6.19
N VAL A 80 3.98 -13.53 7.51
CA VAL A 80 3.01 -12.98 8.47
C VAL A 80 3.79 -12.37 9.62
N VAL A 81 3.48 -11.13 9.97
CA VAL A 81 4.12 -10.42 11.09
C VAL A 81 3.07 -9.87 12.04
N ASN A 82 3.33 -9.93 13.34
CA ASN A 82 2.49 -9.28 14.33
C ASN A 82 3.02 -7.87 14.59
N ILE A 83 2.19 -6.86 14.32
CA ILE A 83 2.50 -5.45 14.53
C ILE A 83 1.45 -4.91 15.49
N ASN A 84 1.88 -4.53 16.70
CA ASN A 84 0.98 -4.02 17.75
C ASN A 84 -0.25 -4.92 18.03
N GLY A 85 -0.04 -6.24 18.06
CA GLY A 85 -1.12 -7.21 18.31
C GLY A 85 -1.96 -7.57 17.09
N VAL A 86 -1.68 -7.00 15.91
CA VAL A 86 -2.40 -7.27 14.66
C VAL A 86 -1.52 -8.05 13.70
N ASN A 87 -2.04 -9.16 13.16
CA ASN A 87 -1.32 -9.95 12.16
C ASN A 87 -1.49 -9.32 10.77
N PHE A 88 -0.36 -9.03 10.12
CA PHE A 88 -0.28 -8.56 8.74
C PHE A 88 0.24 -9.66 7.83
N ASN A 89 -0.52 -9.97 6.78
CA ASN A 89 -0.05 -10.81 5.67
C ASN A 89 0.86 -9.97 4.76
N VAL A 90 2.12 -10.38 4.62
CA VAL A 90 3.11 -9.67 3.82
C VAL A 90 3.08 -10.18 2.39
N ILE A 91 2.66 -9.31 1.47
CA ILE A 91 2.57 -9.61 0.05
C ILE A 91 3.87 -9.21 -0.63
N ARG A 92 4.53 -10.21 -1.22
CA ARG A 92 5.87 -10.07 -1.82
C ARG A 92 5.86 -10.27 -3.33
N GLU A 93 4.87 -10.99 -3.83
CA GLU A 93 4.77 -11.39 -5.23
C GLU A 93 4.31 -10.24 -6.13
N ASP A 94 4.87 -10.18 -7.33
CA ASP A 94 4.47 -9.27 -8.41
C ASP A 94 3.70 -10.06 -9.46
N SER A 95 2.42 -10.36 -9.24
CA SER A 95 1.64 -11.18 -10.18
C SER A 95 1.37 -10.47 -11.52
N GLY A 96 1.34 -9.13 -11.50
CA GLY A 96 1.13 -8.33 -12.72
C GLY A 96 -0.30 -8.30 -13.24
N SER A 97 -1.26 -8.81 -12.47
CA SER A 97 -2.67 -8.84 -12.85
C SER A 97 -3.29 -7.45 -13.00
N ILE A 98 -2.75 -6.46 -12.29
CA ILE A 98 -2.95 -5.06 -12.64
C ILE A 98 -1.81 -4.62 -13.56
N PRO A 99 -2.10 -4.08 -14.76
CA PRO A 99 -1.06 -3.63 -15.69
C PRO A 99 -0.09 -2.64 -15.03
N SER A 100 1.20 -2.76 -15.31
CA SER A 100 2.17 -1.76 -14.88
C SER A 100 2.20 -0.58 -15.86
N ALA A 101 2.52 0.61 -15.36
CA ALA A 101 2.72 1.81 -16.16
C ALA A 101 4.23 2.11 -16.30
N PRO A 102 4.76 2.23 -17.53
CA PRO A 102 6.14 2.63 -17.75
C PRO A 102 6.36 4.11 -17.37
N ASN A 103 7.52 4.40 -16.80
CA ASN A 103 8.01 5.75 -16.53
C ASN A 103 9.48 5.84 -16.99
N GLY A 104 9.67 6.16 -18.27
CA GLY A 104 10.99 6.10 -18.91
C GLY A 104 11.55 4.67 -18.90
N LYS A 105 12.72 4.48 -18.28
CA LYS A 105 13.37 3.16 -18.11
C LYS A 105 12.88 2.37 -16.88
N GLN A 106 12.00 2.96 -16.08
CA GLN A 106 11.47 2.36 -14.87
C GLN A 106 10.01 1.95 -15.06
N THR A 107 9.54 1.06 -14.20
CA THR A 107 8.14 0.61 -14.14
C THR A 107 7.69 0.60 -12.70
N ASN A 108 6.40 0.83 -12.45
CA ASN A 108 5.82 0.66 -11.13
C ASN A 108 5.47 -0.79 -10.78
N PHE A 109 5.81 -1.75 -11.66
CA PHE A 109 5.48 -3.17 -11.50
C PHE A 109 5.74 -3.72 -10.09
N ASN A 110 6.87 -3.34 -9.49
CA ASN A 110 7.30 -3.84 -8.18
C ASN A 110 7.02 -2.88 -7.02
N HIS A 111 6.20 -1.84 -7.23
CA HIS A 111 5.83 -0.91 -6.17
C HIS A 111 4.96 -1.60 -5.12
N ALA A 112 5.07 -1.16 -3.87
CA ALA A 112 4.37 -1.74 -2.74
C ALA A 112 2.85 -1.81 -2.97
N GLU A 113 2.24 -0.70 -3.42
CA GLU A 113 0.83 -0.60 -3.73
C GLU A 113 0.40 -1.45 -4.93
N GLN A 114 1.26 -1.60 -5.94
CA GLN A 114 0.98 -2.39 -7.14
C GLN A 114 0.88 -3.89 -6.83
N LYS A 115 1.76 -4.38 -5.94
CA LYS A 115 1.70 -5.74 -5.39
C LYS A 115 0.34 -6.00 -4.72
N LEU A 116 -0.11 -5.07 -3.87
CA LEU A 116 -1.38 -5.19 -3.17
C LEU A 116 -2.58 -5.13 -4.13
N PHE A 117 -2.59 -4.22 -5.11
CA PHE A 117 -3.66 -4.18 -6.10
C PHE A 117 -3.78 -5.50 -6.86
N SER A 118 -2.65 -6.06 -7.31
CA SER A 118 -2.64 -7.31 -8.06
C SER A 118 -3.06 -8.49 -7.17
N HIS A 119 -2.56 -8.55 -5.92
CA HIS A 119 -2.99 -9.58 -4.97
C HIS A 119 -4.50 -9.53 -4.68
N PHE A 120 -5.07 -8.34 -4.50
CA PHE A 120 -6.51 -8.21 -4.23
C PHE A 120 -7.38 -8.54 -5.43
N GLN A 121 -6.94 -8.17 -6.64
CA GLN A 121 -7.54 -8.62 -7.89
C GLN A 121 -7.57 -10.16 -7.94
N ASP A 122 -6.42 -10.79 -7.74
CA ASP A 122 -6.26 -12.25 -7.91
C ASP A 122 -7.08 -13.06 -6.91
N ASN A 123 -7.19 -12.57 -5.67
CA ASN A 123 -7.76 -13.36 -4.56
C ASN A 123 -9.20 -13.00 -4.21
N PHE A 124 -9.66 -11.80 -4.61
CA PHE A 124 -10.96 -11.30 -4.19
C PHE A 124 -11.87 -10.85 -5.34
N GLN A 125 -11.46 -10.94 -6.62
CA GLN A 125 -12.38 -10.57 -7.71
C GLN A 125 -13.70 -11.35 -7.61
N GLY A 126 -14.79 -10.68 -7.99
CA GLY A 126 -16.15 -11.24 -7.91
C GLY A 126 -16.74 -11.28 -6.50
N LYS A 127 -16.03 -10.79 -5.47
CA LYS A 127 -16.54 -10.61 -4.11
C LYS A 127 -16.85 -9.14 -3.83
N LYS A 128 -17.71 -8.89 -2.83
CA LYS A 128 -17.88 -7.56 -2.24
C LYS A 128 -16.78 -7.33 -1.21
N VAL A 129 -15.99 -6.28 -1.41
CA VAL A 129 -14.77 -6.05 -0.62
C VAL A 129 -14.65 -4.59 -0.23
N ASP A 130 -14.41 -4.33 1.05
CA ASP A 130 -14.04 -2.99 1.52
C ASP A 130 -12.54 -2.93 1.78
N ILE A 131 -11.86 -2.02 1.09
CA ILE A 131 -10.41 -1.85 1.16
C ILE A 131 -10.09 -0.43 1.65
N ASN A 132 -9.29 -0.35 2.71
CA ASN A 132 -8.59 0.88 3.09
C ASN A 132 -7.09 0.63 2.95
N MET A 133 -6.38 1.51 2.23
CA MET A 133 -4.95 1.39 1.99
C MET A 133 -4.25 2.66 2.42
N SER A 134 -3.16 2.52 3.15
CA SER A 134 -2.19 3.59 3.34
C SER A 134 -1.01 3.39 2.40
N ILE A 135 -0.55 4.47 1.78
CA ILE A 135 0.59 4.46 0.87
C ILE A 135 1.52 5.57 1.30
N GLN A 136 2.77 5.21 1.61
CA GLN A 136 3.80 6.18 1.90
C GLN A 136 5.05 5.89 1.08
N ASN A 137 5.34 6.82 0.17
CA ASN A 137 6.54 6.77 -0.63
C ASN A 137 7.69 7.54 0.03
N THR A 138 8.86 7.50 -0.60
CA THR A 138 10.11 8.08 -0.10
C THR A 138 10.38 9.50 -0.61
N SER A 139 9.54 10.02 -1.52
CA SER A 139 9.79 11.32 -2.15
C SER A 139 9.24 12.44 -1.30
N ALA A 140 10.12 13.27 -0.74
CA ALA A 140 9.73 14.43 0.07
C ALA A 140 8.86 15.45 -0.70
N THR A 141 8.96 15.50 -2.02
CA THR A 141 8.30 16.50 -2.88
C THR A 141 7.15 15.93 -3.73
N SER A 142 6.99 14.62 -3.78
CA SER A 142 5.91 13.96 -4.53
C SER A 142 5.27 12.91 -3.64
N PRO A 143 4.35 13.26 -2.73
CA PRO A 143 3.76 12.31 -1.80
C PRO A 143 2.91 11.24 -2.50
N GLY A 144 2.85 10.06 -1.89
CA GLY A 144 1.88 9.03 -2.23
C GLY A 144 2.23 8.18 -3.45
N MET A 145 1.21 7.80 -4.21
CA MET A 145 1.38 7.01 -5.44
C MET A 145 2.18 7.81 -6.48
N CYS A 146 3.08 7.12 -7.19
CA CYS A 146 3.79 7.74 -8.31
C CYS A 146 2.85 7.98 -9.51
N ALA A 147 3.35 8.68 -10.54
CA ALA A 147 2.60 8.96 -11.77
C ALA A 147 2.05 7.70 -12.46
N GLY A 148 2.69 6.54 -12.28
CA GLY A 148 2.20 5.26 -12.79
C GLY A 148 1.18 4.57 -11.87
N CYS A 149 1.33 4.68 -10.55
CA CYS A 149 0.42 4.03 -9.60
C CYS A 149 -0.94 4.73 -9.49
N LYS A 150 -0.99 6.06 -9.65
CA LYS A 150 -2.25 6.83 -9.64
C LYS A 150 -3.28 6.38 -10.69
N PRO A 151 -2.93 6.28 -11.98
CA PRO A 151 -3.86 5.75 -12.98
C PRO A 151 -4.13 4.25 -12.75
N ASN A 152 -3.14 3.47 -12.31
CA ASN A 152 -3.32 2.04 -12.03
C ASN A 152 -4.31 1.76 -10.91
N SER A 153 -4.36 2.59 -9.87
CA SER A 153 -5.36 2.44 -8.81
C SER A 153 -6.78 2.61 -9.34
N LYS A 154 -6.96 3.46 -10.36
CA LYS A 154 -8.22 3.58 -11.09
C LYS A 154 -8.49 2.37 -11.98
N VAL A 155 -7.50 1.83 -12.69
CA VAL A 155 -7.64 0.59 -13.46
C VAL A 155 -8.07 -0.56 -12.57
N PHE A 156 -7.42 -0.73 -11.41
CA PHE A 156 -7.78 -1.71 -10.39
C PHE A 156 -9.24 -1.54 -9.95
N ALA A 157 -9.67 -0.32 -9.64
CA ALA A 157 -11.06 -0.06 -9.27
C ALA A 157 -12.05 -0.30 -10.42
N ASP A 158 -11.64 -0.04 -11.67
CA ASP A 158 -12.48 -0.27 -12.83
C ASP A 158 -12.64 -1.75 -13.15
N GLN A 159 -11.63 -2.57 -12.87
CA GLN A 159 -11.70 -4.02 -12.98
C GLN A 159 -12.50 -4.66 -11.81
N ASN A 160 -12.57 -3.99 -10.66
CA ASN A 160 -13.25 -4.49 -9.45
C ASN A 160 -14.40 -3.58 -9.00
N LYS A 161 -15.50 -3.58 -9.76
CA LYS A 161 -16.63 -2.67 -9.49
C LYS A 161 -17.34 -2.93 -8.15
N ASP A 162 -17.25 -4.14 -7.61
CA ASP A 162 -17.81 -4.53 -6.32
C ASP A 162 -16.90 -4.21 -5.12
N PHE A 163 -15.71 -3.66 -5.37
CA PHE A 163 -14.82 -3.22 -4.29
C PHE A 163 -15.07 -1.77 -3.95
N ILE A 164 -15.11 -1.44 -2.66
CA ILE A 164 -15.03 -0.06 -2.16
C ILE A 164 -13.59 0.22 -1.77
N ILE A 165 -12.89 1.03 -2.55
CA ILE A 165 -11.45 1.27 -2.41
C ILE A 165 -11.20 2.69 -1.89
N ASN A 166 -10.62 2.78 -0.70
CA ASN A 166 -10.16 4.03 -0.10
C ASN A 166 -8.65 4.02 0.06
N ILE A 167 -7.97 4.90 -0.66
CA ILE A 167 -6.53 5.08 -0.60
C ILE A 167 -6.22 6.36 0.17
N PHE A 168 -5.26 6.28 1.07
CA PHE A 168 -4.73 7.36 1.89
C PHE A 168 -3.24 7.47 1.59
N GLU A 169 -2.82 8.57 0.97
CA GLU A 169 -1.45 8.68 0.44
C GLU A 169 -0.68 9.86 1.01
N GLY A 170 0.63 9.68 1.23
CA GLY A 170 1.53 10.67 1.84
C GLY A 170 3.02 10.40 1.59
N THR A 171 3.89 11.18 2.22
CA THR A 171 5.37 11.07 2.10
C THR A 171 6.05 10.87 3.45
N ILE A 172 7.29 10.36 3.42
CA ILE A 172 8.28 10.48 4.50
C ILE A 172 8.71 11.96 4.57
N GLY A 173 7.92 12.80 5.23
CA GLY A 173 8.31 14.20 5.47
C GLY A 173 7.22 15.23 5.22
N ARG A 174 6.26 15.32 6.16
CA ARG A 174 5.79 16.58 6.75
C ARG A 174 4.94 16.27 7.97
N LYS A 175 5.57 16.26 9.15
CA LYS A 175 4.96 16.82 10.36
C LYS A 175 5.71 18.11 10.64
N THR A 176 5.10 19.23 10.24
CA THR A 176 5.06 20.49 10.98
C THR A 176 4.03 21.39 10.30
N LEU A 177 2.81 21.38 10.84
CA LEU A 177 2.11 22.64 11.05
C LEU A 177 3.04 23.44 11.98
N ASN A 178 3.58 24.54 11.48
CA ASN A 178 4.12 25.56 12.37
C ASN A 178 2.92 26.12 13.13
N ILE A 179 2.96 25.98 14.45
CA ILE A 179 2.21 26.82 15.38
C ILE A 179 2.86 28.20 15.34
#